data_AF-A0A7X2SWK4-F1
#
_entry.id   AF-A0A7X2SWK4-F1
#
_cell.length_a   1.000
_cell.length_b   1.000
_cell.length_c   1.000
_cell.angle_alpha   90.00
_cell.angle_beta   90.00
_cell.angle_gamma   90.00
#
_symmetry.space_group_name_H-M   'P 1'
#
loop_
_entity.id
_entity.type
_entity.pdbx_description
1 polymer ?
#
loop_
_entity_poly.entity_id
_entity_poly.type
_entity_poly.pdbx_seq_one_letter_code
_entity_poly.pdbx_strand_id
1 'polypeptide(L)'
;MTQQTPLFEQHQACGARMVDFHGWMMPLHYGSQMDEHHVVRTDAGMFDVSHMTIVDLTGPRTREFLRYLLANDVAKLTQPGKALYTGMLNASGGVIDDLIVYFMSEEFFRLVVNSATRENDLAWITQHAQGYGITLTERDDLALIAVQGPQAQQKAQTLFSEEQRQAVAGMKPFFGVQSGDLFIATTGYTGEAGYEIAMPAEEAADFWQRQAVAGMKPFFGVQSGDLFIATTG
;
A
#
# COMPACT_ATOMS: atom_id res chain seq x y z
N MET A 1 -1.61 -20.96 -11.99
CA MET A 1 -0.89 -20.06 -12.92
C MET A 1 -0.46 -18.86 -12.10
N THR A 2 0.77 -18.41 -12.26
CA THR A 2 1.29 -17.24 -11.53
C THR A 2 0.61 -15.97 -12.06
N GLN A 3 0.14 -15.12 -11.16
CA GLN A 3 -0.56 -13.86 -11.48
C GLN A 3 0.44 -12.78 -11.90
N GLN A 4 -0.04 -11.75 -12.59
CA GLN A 4 0.75 -10.63 -13.07
C GLN A 4 0.12 -9.32 -12.62
N THR A 5 0.94 -8.36 -12.19
CA THR A 5 0.47 -7.01 -11.91
C THR A 5 0.22 -6.24 -13.20
N PRO A 6 -0.57 -5.15 -13.17
CA PRO A 6 -0.72 -4.25 -14.32
C PRO A 6 0.61 -3.66 -14.84
N LEU A 7 1.67 -3.72 -14.03
CA LEU A 7 3.01 -3.21 -14.35
C LEU A 7 3.97 -4.27 -14.89
N PHE A 8 3.52 -5.51 -15.09
CA PHE A 8 4.37 -6.62 -15.55
C PHE A 8 5.17 -6.31 -16.83
N GLU A 9 4.53 -5.68 -17.82
CA GLU A 9 5.21 -5.28 -19.05
C GLU A 9 6.23 -4.15 -18.82
N GLN A 10 5.92 -3.20 -17.93
CA GLN A 10 6.86 -2.14 -17.55
C GLN A 10 8.09 -2.70 -16.84
N HIS A 11 7.91 -3.70 -15.98
CA HIS A 11 9.02 -4.37 -15.31
C HIS A 11 9.98 -5.00 -16.30
N GLN A 12 9.45 -5.75 -17.27
CA GLN A 12 10.26 -6.35 -18.33
C GLN A 12 10.98 -5.29 -19.18
N ALA A 13 10.30 -4.21 -19.54
CA ALA A 13 10.89 -3.09 -20.28
C ALA A 13 12.02 -2.39 -19.49
N CYS A 14 11.90 -2.33 -18.16
CA CYS A 14 12.93 -1.82 -17.26
C CYS A 14 14.07 -2.83 -16.98
N GLY A 15 14.08 -4.00 -17.63
CA GLY A 15 15.13 -5.01 -17.45
C GLY A 15 15.01 -5.80 -16.15
N ALA A 16 13.82 -5.88 -15.57
CA ALA A 16 13.60 -6.65 -14.35
C ALA A 16 13.92 -8.13 -14.52
N ARG A 17 14.59 -8.70 -13.53
CA ARG A 17 14.68 -10.14 -13.36
C ARG A 17 13.44 -10.63 -12.62
N MET A 18 12.48 -11.22 -13.32
CA MET A 18 11.22 -11.65 -12.71
C MET A 18 11.35 -12.97 -11.94
N VAL A 19 10.63 -13.10 -10.83
CA VAL A 19 10.54 -14.29 -9.97
C VAL A 19 9.09 -14.54 -9.54
N ASP A 20 8.80 -15.78 -9.12
CA ASP A 20 7.55 -16.09 -8.43
C ASP A 20 7.65 -15.65 -6.97
N PHE A 21 6.84 -14.68 -6.59
CA PHE A 21 6.67 -14.16 -5.25
C PHE A 21 5.23 -14.44 -4.77
N HIS A 22 5.05 -15.51 -4.00
CA HIS A 22 3.74 -15.96 -3.49
C HIS A 22 2.65 -16.08 -4.56
N GLY A 23 2.99 -16.59 -5.74
CA GLY A 23 2.05 -16.75 -6.84
C GLY A 23 1.90 -15.50 -7.72
N TRP A 24 2.72 -14.47 -7.54
CA TRP A 24 2.82 -13.28 -8.40
C TRP A 24 4.17 -13.21 -9.11
N MET A 25 4.14 -12.89 -10.40
CA MET A 25 5.35 -12.59 -11.18
C MET A 25 5.82 -11.18 -10.86
N MET A 26 6.81 -11.09 -9.98
CA MET A 26 7.33 -9.81 -9.50
C MET A 26 8.82 -9.64 -9.88
N PRO A 27 9.31 -8.40 -10.07
CA PRO A 27 10.75 -8.16 -10.25
C PRO A 27 11.52 -8.70 -9.04
N LEU A 28 12.76 -9.14 -9.14
CA LEU A 28 13.65 -9.41 -8.00
C LEU A 28 14.62 -8.24 -7.80
N HIS A 29 15.05 -7.68 -8.92
CA HIS A 29 15.87 -6.49 -9.08
C HIS A 29 15.80 -6.05 -10.55
N TYR A 30 16.22 -4.82 -10.82
CA TYR A 30 16.35 -4.23 -12.16
C TYR A 30 17.81 -4.15 -12.61
N GLY A 31 18.74 -4.64 -11.79
CA GLY A 31 20.12 -4.91 -12.19
C GLY A 31 21.04 -5.13 -10.99
N SER A 32 20.95 -4.26 -9.98
CA SER A 32 21.81 -4.28 -8.80
C SER A 32 21.01 -3.87 -7.57
N GLN A 33 20.71 -4.85 -6.70
CA GLN A 33 19.98 -4.63 -5.45
C GLN A 33 20.64 -3.60 -4.52
N MET A 34 21.98 -3.54 -4.54
CA MET A 34 22.73 -2.57 -3.71
C MET A 34 22.53 -1.13 -4.19
N ASP A 35 22.60 -0.90 -5.50
CA ASP A 35 22.42 0.44 -6.08
C ASP A 35 20.98 0.91 -5.89
N GLU A 36 20.05 -0.02 -6.13
CA GLU A 36 18.65 0.07 -5.81
C GLU A 36 18.46 0.55 -4.35
N HIS A 37 19.12 -0.09 -3.36
CA HIS A 37 18.94 0.26 -1.94
C HIS A 37 19.53 1.63 -1.63
N HIS A 38 20.70 1.94 -2.20
CA HIS A 38 21.35 3.23 -2.05
C HIS A 38 20.48 4.38 -2.57
N VAL A 39 19.75 4.16 -3.68
CA VAL A 39 18.86 5.17 -4.27
C VAL A 39 17.71 5.52 -3.33
N VAL A 40 17.05 4.56 -2.71
CA VAL A 40 15.95 4.84 -1.77
C VAL A 40 16.44 5.65 -0.57
N ARG A 41 17.66 5.38 -0.10
CA ARG A 41 18.27 6.10 1.03
C ARG A 41 18.78 7.50 0.70
N THR A 42 19.04 7.81 -0.57
CA THR A 42 19.71 9.07 -0.98
C THR A 42 18.86 9.94 -1.90
N ASP A 43 17.84 9.38 -2.54
CA ASP A 43 17.03 10.05 -3.56
C ASP A 43 15.56 9.55 -3.53
N ALA A 44 15.10 8.83 -4.56
CA ALA A 44 13.73 8.32 -4.65
C ALA A 44 13.67 7.03 -5.49
N GLY A 45 13.10 5.98 -4.91
CA GLY A 45 12.76 4.73 -5.59
C GLY A 45 11.24 4.56 -5.70
N MET A 46 10.81 3.79 -6.70
CA MET A 46 9.40 3.42 -6.90
C MET A 46 9.24 1.89 -6.96
N PHE A 47 8.17 1.42 -6.35
CA PHE A 47 7.92 0.01 -6.03
C PHE A 47 6.54 -0.36 -6.54
N ASP A 48 6.45 -1.45 -7.29
CA ASP A 48 5.16 -2.06 -7.58
C ASP A 48 4.74 -2.93 -6.39
N VAL A 49 3.74 -2.46 -5.66
CA VAL A 49 3.15 -3.16 -4.53
C VAL A 49 1.70 -3.55 -4.83
N SER A 50 1.32 -3.63 -6.11
CA SER A 50 -0.03 -4.01 -6.57
C SER A 50 -0.37 -5.48 -6.30
N HIS A 51 0.58 -6.26 -5.82
CA HIS A 51 0.34 -7.62 -5.31
C HIS A 51 -0.37 -7.59 -3.93
N MET A 52 -0.26 -6.48 -3.18
CA MET A 52 -1.04 -6.29 -1.95
C MET A 52 -2.54 -6.18 -2.26
N THR A 53 -3.38 -6.53 -1.30
CA THR A 53 -4.83 -6.47 -1.48
C THR A 53 -5.41 -5.29 -0.73
N ILE A 54 -6.09 -4.41 -1.45
CA ILE A 54 -6.87 -3.30 -0.88
C ILE A 54 -8.30 -3.79 -0.62
N VAL A 55 -8.80 -3.56 0.58
CA VAL A 55 -10.15 -3.97 0.99
C VAL A 55 -10.90 -2.78 1.58
N ASP A 56 -11.99 -2.39 0.94
CA ASP A 56 -12.91 -1.38 1.44
C ASP A 56 -13.99 -2.04 2.31
N LEU A 57 -14.15 -1.55 3.54
CA LEU A 57 -15.19 -1.97 4.47
C LEU A 57 -16.18 -0.83 4.66
N THR A 58 -17.44 -1.07 4.29
CA THR A 58 -18.50 -0.07 4.40
C THR A 58 -19.70 -0.55 5.20
N GLY A 59 -20.25 0.33 6.04
CA GLY A 59 -21.45 0.06 6.83
C GLY A 59 -21.42 0.69 8.23
N PRO A 60 -22.58 0.82 8.89
CA PRO A 60 -22.75 1.63 10.10
C PRO A 60 -22.00 1.10 11.33
N ARG A 61 -21.62 -0.18 11.33
CA ARG A 61 -20.90 -0.84 12.44
C ARG A 61 -19.45 -1.20 12.09
N THR A 62 -18.89 -0.59 11.04
CA THR A 62 -17.53 -0.90 10.58
C THR A 62 -16.48 -0.63 11.65
N ARG A 63 -16.55 0.53 12.33
CA ARG A 63 -15.65 0.82 13.45
C ARG A 63 -15.77 -0.21 14.57
N GLU A 64 -17.00 -0.57 14.96
CA GLU A 64 -17.24 -1.54 16.03
C GLU A 64 -16.63 -2.91 15.70
N PHE A 65 -16.84 -3.39 14.49
CA PHE A 65 -16.25 -4.62 13.98
C PHE A 65 -14.72 -4.58 14.02
N LEU A 66 -14.11 -3.51 13.51
CA LEU A 66 -12.64 -3.40 13.47
C LEU A 66 -12.01 -3.33 14.86
N ARG A 67 -12.70 -2.79 15.87
CA ARG A 67 -12.25 -2.84 17.27
C ARG A 67 -12.28 -4.25 17.87
N TYR A 68 -13.11 -5.14 17.33
CA TYR A 68 -13.14 -6.54 17.72
C TYR A 68 -12.09 -7.36 16.95
N LEU A 69 -11.96 -7.12 15.65
CA LEU A 69 -11.11 -7.90 14.75
C LEU A 69 -9.61 -7.61 14.93
N LEU A 70 -9.23 -6.36 15.18
CA LEU A 70 -7.84 -5.90 15.16
C LEU A 70 -7.28 -5.76 16.59
N ALA A 71 -5.99 -6.08 16.76
CA ALA A 71 -5.34 -6.00 18.05
C ALA A 71 -5.02 -4.56 18.50
N ASN A 72 -4.80 -3.63 17.55
CA ASN A 72 -4.73 -2.20 17.84
C ASN A 72 -6.12 -1.57 17.81
N ASP A 73 -6.31 -0.44 18.49
CA ASP A 73 -7.62 0.18 18.64
C ASP A 73 -7.85 1.26 17.58
N VAL A 74 -8.70 0.96 16.58
CA VAL A 74 -9.12 1.93 15.56
C VAL A 74 -9.90 3.12 16.14
N ALA A 75 -10.39 3.08 17.39
CA ALA A 75 -10.97 4.25 18.05
C ALA A 75 -9.97 5.41 18.20
N LYS A 76 -8.66 5.14 18.12
CA LYS A 76 -7.62 6.18 18.06
C LYS A 76 -7.65 6.99 16.76
N LEU A 77 -8.27 6.45 15.70
CA LEU A 77 -8.44 7.13 14.41
C LEU A 77 -9.64 8.07 14.48
N THR A 78 -9.38 9.31 14.88
CA THR A 78 -10.41 10.37 15.05
C THR A 78 -10.45 11.38 13.91
N GLN A 79 -9.43 11.40 13.05
CA GLN A 79 -9.33 12.32 11.91
C GLN A 79 -9.47 11.51 10.61
N PRO A 80 -10.40 11.86 9.70
CA PRO A 80 -10.48 11.25 8.38
C PRO A 80 -9.11 11.22 7.68
N GLY A 81 -8.85 10.12 7.00
CA GLY A 81 -7.59 9.76 6.40
C GLY A 81 -6.57 9.15 7.36
N LYS A 82 -6.70 9.30 8.68
CA LYS A 82 -5.68 8.78 9.62
C LYS A 82 -5.58 7.26 9.49
N ALA A 83 -4.34 6.78 9.44
CA ALA A 83 -4.01 5.37 9.37
C ALA A 83 -3.36 4.85 10.67
N LEU A 84 -3.41 3.54 10.89
CA LEU A 84 -2.55 2.86 11.85
C LEU A 84 -2.13 1.49 11.32
N TYR A 85 -1.02 0.99 11.86
CA TYR A 85 -0.54 -0.38 11.70
C TYR A 85 -1.07 -1.27 12.83
N THR A 86 -1.44 -2.51 12.50
CA THR A 86 -2.00 -3.46 13.46
C THR A 86 -1.85 -4.90 13.00
N GLY A 87 -1.77 -5.81 13.96
CA GLY A 87 -1.98 -7.24 13.71
C GLY A 87 -3.47 -7.58 13.71
N MET A 88 -3.84 -8.54 12.87
CA MET A 88 -5.07 -9.31 12.93
C MET A 88 -4.74 -10.68 13.52
N LEU A 89 -5.39 -11.05 14.63
CA LEU A 89 -5.01 -12.23 15.41
C LEU A 89 -6.12 -13.27 15.42
N ASN A 90 -5.74 -14.53 15.60
CA ASN A 90 -6.68 -15.58 15.95
C ASN A 90 -6.95 -15.60 17.47
N ALA A 91 -7.92 -16.41 17.89
CA ALA A 91 -8.34 -16.50 19.29
C ALA A 91 -7.25 -17.00 20.26
N SER A 92 -6.20 -17.66 19.75
CA SER A 92 -5.05 -18.10 20.55
C SER A 92 -3.92 -17.05 20.61
N GLY A 93 -4.12 -15.88 20.00
CA GLY A 93 -3.13 -14.80 19.93
C GLY A 93 -2.06 -14.99 18.85
N GLY A 94 -2.21 -15.99 17.97
CA GLY A 94 -1.35 -16.14 16.80
C GLY A 94 -1.69 -15.08 15.74
N VAL A 95 -0.65 -14.53 15.10
CA VAL A 95 -0.80 -13.54 14.03
C VAL A 95 -1.35 -14.23 12.78
N ILE A 96 -2.46 -13.71 12.26
CA ILE A 96 -3.03 -14.10 10.97
C ILE A 96 -2.33 -13.27 9.88
N ASP A 97 -2.35 -11.94 10.05
CA ASP A 97 -1.63 -10.99 9.19
C ASP A 97 -1.33 -9.70 9.96
N ASP A 98 -0.43 -8.89 9.41
CA ASP A 98 -0.20 -7.50 9.77
C ASP A 98 -0.61 -6.56 8.63
N LEU A 99 -1.33 -5.49 8.96
CA LEU A 99 -1.99 -4.65 7.97
C LEU A 99 -2.02 -3.16 8.35
N ILE A 100 -2.27 -2.32 7.35
CA ILE A 100 -2.60 -0.91 7.54
C ILE A 100 -4.12 -0.73 7.41
N VAL A 101 -4.70 0.02 8.34
CA VAL A 101 -6.11 0.45 8.28
C VAL A 101 -6.20 1.97 8.23
N TYR A 102 -6.98 2.49 7.28
CA TYR A 102 -7.29 3.89 7.09
C TYR A 102 -8.73 4.17 7.50
N PHE A 103 -8.92 5.19 8.35
CA PHE A 103 -10.23 5.70 8.71
C PHE A 103 -10.68 6.75 7.71
N MET A 104 -11.70 6.49 6.91
CA MET A 104 -12.23 7.46 5.93
C MET A 104 -13.45 8.19 6.49
N SER A 105 -14.38 7.44 7.10
CA SER A 105 -15.51 7.94 7.87
C SER A 105 -15.99 6.86 8.85
N GLU A 106 -16.94 7.16 9.73
CA GLU A 106 -17.47 6.16 10.69
C GLU A 106 -18.01 4.90 10.03
N GLU A 107 -18.48 5.03 8.79
CA GLU A 107 -19.04 3.94 8.00
C GLU A 107 -18.11 3.45 6.89
N PHE A 108 -16.88 3.97 6.80
CA PHE A 108 -15.95 3.59 5.74
C PHE A 108 -14.50 3.53 6.25
N PHE A 109 -13.93 2.33 6.18
CA PHE A 109 -12.51 2.07 6.44
C PHE A 109 -11.91 1.34 5.25
N ARG A 110 -10.62 1.55 5.02
CA ARG A 110 -9.84 0.82 4.01
C ARG A 110 -8.72 0.04 4.69
N LEU A 111 -8.58 -1.23 4.34
CA LEU A 111 -7.48 -2.09 4.77
C LEU A 111 -6.54 -2.33 3.58
N VAL A 112 -5.25 -2.50 3.87
CA VAL A 112 -4.25 -2.99 2.92
C VAL A 112 -3.55 -4.18 3.57
N VAL A 113 -3.73 -5.37 3.00
CA VAL A 113 -3.24 -6.66 3.52
C VAL A 113 -2.22 -7.31 2.59
N ASN A 114 -1.44 -8.25 3.12
CA ASN A 114 -0.37 -8.91 2.38
C ASN A 114 -0.91 -9.84 1.28
N SER A 115 -0.13 -9.98 0.19
CA SER A 115 -0.50 -10.83 -0.95
C SER A 115 -0.61 -12.32 -0.58
N ALA A 116 0.27 -12.80 0.29
CA ALA A 116 0.38 -14.21 0.65
C ALA A 116 -0.77 -14.68 1.55
N THR A 117 -1.39 -13.76 2.28
CA THR A 117 -2.46 -14.01 3.25
C THR A 117 -3.85 -13.62 2.74
N ARG A 118 -3.92 -12.87 1.63
CA ARG A 118 -5.15 -12.43 0.95
C ARG A 118 -6.37 -13.34 1.11
N GLU A 119 -6.30 -14.58 0.61
CA GLU A 119 -7.46 -15.50 0.63
C GLU A 119 -7.89 -15.84 2.06
N ASN A 120 -6.91 -16.06 2.95
CA ASN A 120 -7.16 -16.33 4.36
C ASN A 120 -7.74 -15.10 5.07
N ASP A 121 -7.23 -13.91 4.77
CA ASP A 121 -7.68 -12.65 5.36
C ASP A 121 -9.09 -12.31 4.92
N LEU A 122 -9.39 -12.39 3.63
CA LEU A 122 -10.73 -12.15 3.10
C LEU A 122 -11.74 -13.13 3.73
N ALA A 123 -11.41 -14.42 3.77
CA ALA A 123 -12.27 -15.42 4.41
C ALA A 123 -12.47 -15.13 5.91
N TRP A 124 -11.40 -14.78 6.63
CA TRP A 124 -11.44 -14.49 8.06
C TRP A 124 -12.28 -13.24 8.35
N ILE A 125 -12.04 -12.14 7.62
CA ILE A 125 -12.77 -10.88 7.78
C ILE A 125 -14.24 -11.10 7.43
N THR A 126 -14.56 -11.75 6.30
CA THR A 126 -15.95 -12.03 5.91
C THR A 126 -16.67 -12.89 6.94
N GLN A 127 -16.01 -13.92 7.47
CA GLN A 127 -16.60 -14.77 8.50
C GLN A 127 -16.97 -13.97 9.77
N HIS A 128 -16.08 -13.11 10.25
CA HIS A 128 -16.29 -12.35 11.49
C HIS A 128 -17.12 -11.08 11.30
N ALA A 129 -17.25 -10.58 10.07
CA ALA A 129 -18.13 -9.46 9.75
C ALA A 129 -19.63 -9.84 9.76
N GLN A 130 -19.96 -11.14 9.82
CA GLN A 130 -21.34 -11.62 9.91
C GLN A 130 -22.05 -11.01 11.13
N GLY A 131 -23.23 -10.44 10.91
CA GLY A 131 -24.02 -9.79 11.97
C GLY A 131 -23.68 -8.32 12.25
N TYR A 132 -22.64 -7.77 11.63
CA TYR A 132 -22.33 -6.33 11.70
C TYR A 132 -23.00 -5.50 10.60
N GLY A 133 -23.48 -6.13 9.53
CA GLY A 133 -24.07 -5.43 8.39
C GLY A 133 -23.04 -4.61 7.61
N ILE A 134 -21.85 -5.17 7.43
CA ILE A 134 -20.72 -4.56 6.71
C ILE A 134 -20.61 -5.20 5.34
N THR A 135 -20.38 -4.37 4.32
CA THR A 135 -19.99 -4.81 2.98
C THR A 135 -18.48 -4.79 2.87
N LEU A 136 -17.91 -5.93 2.50
CA LEU A 136 -16.50 -6.07 2.16
C LEU A 136 -16.36 -6.00 0.65
N THR A 137 -15.63 -5.00 0.16
CA THR A 137 -15.33 -4.82 -1.26
C THR A 137 -13.84 -4.92 -1.45
N GLU A 138 -13.42 -6.00 -2.08
CA GLU A 138 -12.05 -6.10 -2.54
C GLU A 138 -11.84 -5.19 -3.74
N ARG A 139 -10.71 -4.48 -3.79
CA ARG A 139 -10.38 -3.48 -4.81
C ARG A 139 -9.29 -3.97 -5.76
N ASP A 140 -9.58 -5.06 -6.46
CA ASP A 140 -8.72 -5.62 -7.52
C ASP A 140 -8.66 -4.74 -8.78
N ASP A 141 -9.55 -3.75 -8.87
CA ASP A 141 -9.55 -2.68 -9.87
C ASP A 141 -8.43 -1.64 -9.67
N LEU A 142 -7.74 -1.68 -8.53
CA LEU A 142 -6.68 -0.72 -8.19
C LEU A 142 -5.27 -1.35 -8.27
N ALA A 143 -4.34 -0.61 -8.85
CA ALA A 143 -2.91 -0.83 -8.68
C ALA A 143 -2.39 0.02 -7.51
N LEU A 144 -1.25 -0.37 -6.93
CA LEU A 144 -0.61 0.35 -5.82
C LEU A 144 0.88 0.51 -6.07
N ILE A 145 1.35 1.76 -6.08
CA ILE A 145 2.76 2.09 -6.27
C ILE A 145 3.27 2.81 -5.02
N ALA A 146 4.34 2.30 -4.44
CA ALA A 146 5.07 2.96 -3.37
C ALA A 146 6.19 3.82 -3.97
N VAL A 147 6.30 5.08 -3.54
CA VAL A 147 7.39 5.99 -3.89
C VAL A 147 8.08 6.41 -2.62
N GLN A 148 9.35 6.05 -2.44
CA GLN A 148 10.03 6.11 -1.15
C GLN A 148 11.44 6.69 -1.29
N GLY A 149 11.83 7.52 -0.32
CA GLY A 149 13.13 8.17 -0.23
C GLY A 149 13.03 9.67 0.09
N PRO A 150 14.14 10.32 0.48
CA PRO A 150 14.14 11.72 0.91
C PRO A 150 13.61 12.70 -0.15
N GLN A 151 13.68 12.35 -1.44
CA GLN A 151 13.20 13.17 -2.57
C GLN A 151 11.86 12.67 -3.14
N ALA A 152 11.29 11.58 -2.60
CA ALA A 152 10.14 10.89 -3.18
C ALA A 152 8.90 11.79 -3.27
N GLN A 153 8.53 12.45 -2.17
CA GLN A 153 7.34 13.30 -2.15
C GLN A 153 7.48 14.50 -3.10
N GLN A 154 8.65 15.14 -3.15
CA GLN A 154 8.91 16.24 -4.07
C GLN A 154 8.76 15.80 -5.52
N LYS A 155 9.36 14.67 -5.90
CA LYS A 155 9.27 14.15 -7.27
C LYS A 155 7.86 13.69 -7.62
N ALA A 156 7.17 12.97 -6.73
CA ALA A 156 5.79 12.52 -6.95
C ALA A 156 4.81 13.69 -7.15
N GLN A 157 4.96 14.77 -6.37
CA GLN A 157 4.10 15.96 -6.49
C GLN A 157 4.22 16.69 -7.84
N THR A 158 5.30 16.47 -8.60
CA THR A 158 5.41 16.99 -9.99
C THR A 158 4.44 16.32 -10.95
N LEU A 159 3.94 15.13 -10.60
CA LEU A 159 3.02 14.34 -11.41
C LEU A 159 1.55 14.55 -11.02
N PHE A 160 1.31 15.21 -9.89
CA PHE A 160 -0.01 15.47 -9.35
C PHE A 160 -0.66 16.68 -10.02
N SER A 161 -2.00 16.66 -10.07
CA SER A 161 -2.79 17.85 -10.36
C SER A 161 -2.63 18.88 -9.23
N GLU A 162 -3.10 20.11 -9.46
CA GLU A 162 -3.11 21.13 -8.42
C GLU A 162 -4.00 20.74 -7.23
N GLU A 163 -5.16 20.13 -7.50
CA GLU A 163 -6.06 19.61 -6.48
C GLU A 163 -5.39 18.52 -5.62
N GLN A 164 -4.69 17.58 -6.26
CA GLN A 164 -3.96 16.51 -5.58
C GLN A 164 -2.81 17.06 -4.73
N ARG A 165 -2.07 18.06 -5.22
CA ARG A 165 -1.04 18.75 -4.43
C ARG A 165 -1.63 19.43 -3.20
N GLN A 166 -2.77 20.10 -3.34
CA GLN A 166 -3.46 20.74 -2.22
C GLN A 166 -3.97 19.71 -1.21
N ALA A 167 -4.49 18.57 -1.66
CA ALA A 167 -4.96 17.49 -0.79
C ALA A 167 -3.85 16.91 0.09
N VAL A 168 -2.62 16.80 -0.43
CA VAL A 168 -1.48 16.24 0.31
C VAL A 168 -0.61 17.30 0.99
N ALA A 169 -0.92 18.59 0.84
CA ALA A 169 -0.14 19.69 1.39
C ALA A 169 -0.10 19.63 2.93
N GLY A 170 1.10 19.48 3.50
CA GLY A 170 1.28 19.35 4.95
C GLY A 170 0.73 18.05 5.54
N MET A 171 0.41 17.06 4.71
CA MET A 171 -0.10 15.76 5.16
C MET A 171 0.96 15.06 6.03
N LYS A 172 0.59 14.76 7.28
CA LYS A 172 1.46 14.11 8.26
C LYS A 172 1.64 12.61 7.92
N PRO A 173 2.66 11.93 8.48
CA PRO A 173 2.78 10.47 8.35
C PRO A 173 1.52 9.72 8.82
N PHE A 174 1.27 8.56 8.21
CA PHE A 174 0.09 7.73 8.48
C PHE A 174 -1.22 8.49 8.25
N PHE A 175 -1.37 9.07 7.07
CA PHE A 175 -2.62 9.60 6.54
C PHE A 175 -2.81 9.16 5.10
N GLY A 176 -4.05 8.95 4.68
CA GLY A 176 -4.44 8.68 3.30
C GLY A 176 -5.58 9.59 2.86
N VAL A 177 -5.56 10.07 1.63
CA VAL A 177 -6.59 10.94 1.07
C VAL A 177 -6.95 10.49 -0.34
N GLN A 178 -8.24 10.45 -0.66
CA GLN A 178 -8.73 10.29 -2.03
C GLN A 178 -8.79 11.67 -2.69
N SER A 179 -8.16 11.83 -3.85
CA SER A 179 -8.20 13.06 -4.66
C SER A 179 -8.25 12.71 -6.15
N GLY A 180 -9.42 12.90 -6.76
CA GLY A 180 -9.74 12.31 -8.05
C GLY A 180 -9.61 10.80 -8.00
N ASP A 181 -8.94 10.22 -9.00
CA ASP A 181 -8.73 8.78 -9.12
C ASP A 181 -7.59 8.24 -8.25
N LEU A 182 -6.83 9.13 -7.59
CA LEU A 182 -5.71 8.72 -6.74
C LEU A 182 -6.11 8.64 -5.26
N PHE A 183 -5.78 7.52 -4.62
CA PHE A 183 -5.65 7.45 -3.17
C PHE A 183 -4.19 7.61 -2.80
N ILE A 184 -3.84 8.70 -2.14
CA ILE A 184 -2.44 9.04 -1.79
C ILE A 184 -2.26 8.92 -0.30
N ALA A 185 -1.34 8.08 0.15
CA ALA A 185 -1.07 7.82 1.55
C ALA A 185 0.40 8.11 1.92
N THR A 186 0.64 8.72 3.08
CA THR A 186 1.96 8.94 3.68
C THR A 186 2.39 7.75 4.53
N THR A 187 2.38 6.59 3.88
CA THR A 187 2.81 5.29 4.41
C THR A 187 3.97 4.76 3.58
N GLY A 188 4.59 3.69 4.05
CA GLY A 188 5.74 3.10 3.40
C GLY A 188 6.42 2.06 4.28
N TYR A 189 7.28 1.27 3.66
CA TYR A 189 7.95 0.12 4.27
C TYR A 189 9.48 0.25 4.34
N THR A 190 10.02 1.44 4.05
CA THR A 190 11.48 1.67 3.88
C THR A 190 12.12 2.45 5.03
N GLY A 191 11.32 2.95 5.97
CA GLY A 191 11.75 3.89 7.00
C GLY A 191 12.08 5.30 6.48
N GLU A 192 11.93 5.55 5.18
CA GLU A 192 12.07 6.87 4.57
C GLU A 192 10.70 7.54 4.40
N ALA A 193 10.70 8.86 4.15
CA ALA A 193 9.49 9.54 3.73
C ALA A 193 9.06 9.08 2.31
N GLY A 194 7.77 9.17 2.03
CA GLY A 194 7.24 8.70 0.75
C GLY A 194 5.74 8.85 0.63
N TYR A 195 5.23 8.28 -0.45
CA TYR A 195 3.81 8.02 -0.66
C TYR A 195 3.57 6.57 -1.07
N GLU A 196 2.42 6.02 -0.71
CA GLU A 196 1.78 4.90 -1.40
C GLU A 196 0.59 5.46 -2.18
N ILE A 197 0.50 5.14 -3.47
CA ILE A 197 -0.44 5.76 -4.39
C ILE A 197 -1.25 4.65 -5.05
N ALA A 198 -2.52 4.51 -4.66
CA ALA A 198 -3.46 3.63 -5.31
C ALA A 198 -4.17 4.37 -6.45
N MET A 199 -4.37 3.69 -7.57
CA MET A 199 -4.98 4.26 -8.79
C MET A 199 -5.67 3.15 -9.61
N PRO A 200 -6.58 3.48 -10.54
CA PRO A 200 -7.12 2.50 -11.47
C PRO A 200 -6.01 1.72 -12.17
N ALA A 201 -6.16 0.39 -12.28
CA ALA A 201 -5.14 -0.49 -12.81
C ALA A 201 -4.69 -0.10 -14.22
N GLU A 202 -5.61 0.42 -15.05
CA GLU A 202 -5.33 0.91 -16.39
C GLU A 202 -4.42 2.15 -16.45
N GLU A 203 -4.35 2.95 -15.39
CA GLU A 203 -3.51 4.15 -15.32
C GLU A 203 -2.09 3.87 -14.81
N ALA A 204 -1.88 2.69 -14.22
CA ALA A 204 -0.66 2.33 -13.52
C ALA A 204 0.58 2.41 -14.42
N ALA A 205 0.50 1.86 -15.63
CA ALA A 205 1.62 1.82 -16.58
C ALA A 205 2.08 3.22 -16.98
N ASP A 206 1.13 4.11 -17.32
CA ASP A 206 1.42 5.49 -17.69
C ASP A 206 1.97 6.29 -16.50
N PHE A 207 1.42 6.07 -15.30
CA PHE A 207 1.94 6.70 -14.08
C PHE A 207 3.36 6.23 -13.75
N TRP A 208 3.66 4.93 -13.89
CA TRP A 208 5.00 4.37 -13.71
C TRP A 208 6.03 4.97 -14.68
N GLN A 209 5.69 5.09 -15.95
CA GLN A 209 6.57 5.70 -16.95
C GLN A 209 6.84 7.18 -16.66
N ARG A 210 5.81 7.95 -16.28
CA ARG A 210 5.98 9.35 -15.88
C ARG A 210 6.89 9.51 -14.67
N GLN A 211 6.84 8.57 -13.73
CA GLN A 211 7.76 8.57 -12.59
C GLN A 211 9.20 8.31 -13.00
N ALA A 212 9.42 7.35 -13.90
CA ALA A 212 10.76 7.09 -14.45
C ALA A 212 11.34 8.35 -15.13
N VAL A 213 10.53 9.08 -15.90
CA VAL A 213 10.92 10.35 -16.53
C VAL A 213 11.22 11.43 -15.50
N ALA A 214 10.49 11.48 -14.39
CA ALA A 214 10.77 12.36 -13.25
C ALA A 214 11.99 11.94 -12.42
N GLY A 215 12.74 10.92 -12.86
CA GLY A 215 13.99 10.48 -12.26
C GLY A 215 13.83 9.62 -11.01
N MET A 216 12.65 8.99 -10.81
CA MET A 216 12.47 7.94 -9.81
C MET A 216 12.90 6.60 -10.41
N LYS A 217 13.63 5.78 -9.63
CA LYS A 217 14.15 4.50 -10.13
C LYS A 217 13.28 3.32 -9.70
N PRO A 218 12.99 2.37 -10.61
CA PRO A 218 12.36 1.10 -10.25
C PRO A 218 13.13 0.34 -9.17
N PHE A 219 12.41 -0.22 -8.21
CA PHE A 219 12.94 -1.01 -7.10
C PHE A 219 11.92 -2.09 -6.71
N PHE A 220 12.38 -3.30 -6.38
CA PHE A 220 11.47 -4.37 -5.92
C PHE A 220 11.44 -4.51 -4.40
N GLY A 221 12.60 -4.48 -3.75
CA GLY A 221 12.71 -4.32 -2.31
C GLY A 221 12.28 -5.46 -1.39
N VAL A 222 11.64 -6.52 -1.89
CA VAL A 222 11.06 -7.50 -0.97
C VAL A 222 12.10 -8.40 -0.28
N GLN A 223 13.33 -8.53 -0.80
CA GLN A 223 14.43 -9.16 -0.05
C GLN A 223 15.16 -8.22 0.92
N SER A 224 14.95 -6.91 0.82
CA SER A 224 15.42 -5.98 1.85
C SER A 224 14.52 -5.98 3.08
N GLY A 225 13.35 -6.63 3.04
CA GLY A 225 12.35 -6.65 4.13
C GLY A 225 12.81 -7.22 5.47
N ASP A 226 13.91 -7.97 5.51
CA ASP A 226 14.55 -8.38 6.79
C ASP A 226 15.23 -7.20 7.53
N LEU A 227 15.34 -6.01 6.93
CA LEU A 227 16.09 -4.89 7.48
C LEU A 227 15.25 -3.68 7.95
N PHE A 228 13.92 -3.66 7.76
CA PHE A 228 13.17 -2.39 7.84
C PHE A 228 11.88 -2.36 8.68
N ILE A 229 11.38 -3.48 9.20
CA ILE A 229 10.36 -3.45 10.28
C ILE A 229 11.05 -3.13 11.61
N ALA A 230 11.64 -1.95 11.73
CA ALA A 230 11.99 -1.30 12.99
C ALA A 230 12.63 0.05 12.68
N THR A 231 11.84 1.12 12.73
CA THR A 231 12.14 2.33 13.54
C THR A 231 11.31 3.52 13.05
N THR A 232 10.15 3.71 13.66
CA THR A 232 9.77 5.04 14.14
C THR A 232 9.38 4.86 15.60
N GLY A 233 10.37 5.03 16.47
CA GLY A 233 10.15 5.35 17.88
C GLY A 233 9.80 6.82 18.05
#